data_AF-A0A3E1P7P5-F1
#
_entry.id   AF-A0A3E1P7P5-F1
#
_cell.length_a   1.000
_cell.length_b   1.000
_cell.length_c   1.000
_cell.angle_alpha   90.00
_cell.angle_beta   90.00
_cell.angle_gamma   90.00
#
_symmetry.space_group_name_H-M   'P 1'
#
loop_
_entity.id
_entity.type
_entity.pdbx_description
1 polymer ?
#
loop_
_entity_poly.entity_id
_entity_poly.type
_entity_poly.pdbx_seq_one_letter_code
_entity_poly.pdbx_strand_id
1 'polypeptide(L)'
;MQPNSIKAFKRLYVTARKAMNELETLFSAGQFNERLMEQVIAGCDQMIPMLPMEFPTQEPLATNSRILLVNLADPEDEPQQIEENENGNVSYNIPENTDLLYESTIQTVLENWKFMAWNIAVHAPNDPQMKSKYLPFLLAQAAHCMQRFPHDRQLMRWEQEMYVLYANQIGWFTYEREQDPEKLETALAVVEKGYQHANWKKLSYIKDTKVRLLLKLNRPQEAYPIIREALAWDEDYPDFQDLKKDEGFLTWQAVKDEEAQKAQAAFMGMIKSEQEKVVNKFINPGHPLVIQHADVLNLIKQRMVSCLFHKMYQKDRIKVKENFKEERFALQPWSPEAVLQFEKDNDIRLPDELKVYLMEIGEGGKGYFCYGGIDLKWLIDKKEDLENARKPFPVTEDKVHDICHWWELNAWVEPDDEEWKEVGILDKDDDMKEMFGLPAGAKMNDGCFEFGYAASQDPLLLIMNGVFEGEVWVDTLQYGAEAGGCFAPASAKKLKFLEFIAASVLANELDYTNGAGKGSWM
;
A
#
# COMPACT_ATOMS: atom_id res chain seq x y z
N MET A 1 -2.03 48.31 6.03
CA MET A 1 -2.49 48.16 4.63
C MET A 1 -3.95 48.59 4.54
N GLN A 2 -4.41 49.21 3.45
CA GLN A 2 -5.76 49.79 3.44
C GLN A 2 -6.84 48.70 3.28
N PRO A 3 -7.87 48.62 4.16
CA PRO A 3 -9.00 47.70 4.02
C PRO A 3 -9.66 47.68 2.62
N ASN A 4 -9.52 48.80 1.88
CA ASN A 4 -10.02 48.94 0.51
C ASN A 4 -9.33 48.01 -0.50
N SER A 5 -8.04 47.65 -0.32
CA SER A 5 -7.35 46.75 -1.26
C SER A 5 -7.81 45.30 -1.11
N ILE A 6 -8.07 44.84 0.11
CA ILE A 6 -8.62 43.50 0.38
C ILE A 6 -10.02 43.39 -0.23
N LYS A 7 -10.88 44.39 -0.04
CA LYS A 7 -12.23 44.41 -0.64
C LYS A 7 -12.19 44.40 -2.16
N ALA A 8 -11.32 45.20 -2.77
CA ALA A 8 -11.12 45.19 -4.22
C ALA A 8 -10.65 43.81 -4.71
N PHE A 9 -9.72 43.17 -3.98
CA PHE A 9 -9.24 41.83 -4.29
C PHE A 9 -10.38 40.80 -4.23
N LYS A 10 -11.20 40.79 -3.16
CA LYS A 10 -12.35 39.89 -3.02
C LYS A 10 -13.34 40.01 -4.18
N ARG A 11 -13.68 41.24 -4.59
CA ARG A 11 -14.58 41.49 -5.75
C ARG A 11 -14.04 40.89 -7.04
N LEU A 12 -12.76 41.12 -7.32
CA LEU A 12 -12.08 40.56 -8.50
C LEU A 12 -12.03 39.04 -8.43
N TYR A 13 -11.73 38.49 -7.24
CA TYR A 13 -11.65 37.05 -7.01
C TYR A 13 -12.99 36.37 -7.30
N VAL A 14 -14.09 36.85 -6.70
CA VAL A 14 -15.43 36.29 -6.94
C VAL A 14 -15.83 36.37 -8.41
N THR A 15 -15.52 37.50 -9.08
CA THR A 15 -15.81 37.68 -10.51
C THR A 15 -15.03 36.67 -11.37
N ALA A 16 -13.72 36.53 -11.15
CA ALA A 16 -12.87 35.61 -11.89
C ALA A 16 -13.24 34.14 -11.60
N ARG A 17 -13.51 33.80 -10.34
CA ARG A 17 -13.94 32.46 -9.91
C ARG A 17 -15.23 32.05 -10.59
N LYS A 18 -16.23 32.94 -10.62
CA LYS A 18 -17.50 32.69 -11.31
C LYS A 18 -17.30 32.45 -12.80
N ALA A 19 -16.51 33.30 -13.47
CA ALA A 19 -16.21 33.15 -14.89
C ALA A 19 -15.46 31.84 -15.18
N MET A 20 -14.52 31.44 -14.31
CA MET A 20 -13.80 30.18 -14.43
C MET A 20 -14.72 28.96 -14.28
N ASN A 21 -15.58 28.95 -13.26
CA ASN A 21 -16.53 27.85 -13.04
C ASN A 21 -17.53 27.72 -14.21
N GLU A 22 -18.00 28.84 -14.76
CA GLU A 22 -18.87 28.84 -15.94
C GLU A 22 -18.13 28.33 -17.18
N LEU A 23 -16.86 28.72 -17.36
CA LEU A 23 -16.02 28.23 -18.45
C LEU A 23 -15.80 26.71 -18.37
N GLU A 24 -15.52 26.16 -17.19
CA GLU A 24 -15.38 24.71 -16.96
C GLU A 24 -16.68 23.94 -17.22
N THR A 25 -17.82 24.54 -16.82
CA THR A 25 -19.15 23.98 -17.07
C THR A 25 -19.43 23.89 -18.57
N LEU A 26 -19.17 24.97 -19.31
CA LEU A 26 -19.33 24.99 -20.76
C LEU A 26 -18.41 23.97 -21.44
N PHE A 27 -17.14 23.90 -21.03
CA PHE A 27 -16.17 22.95 -21.57
C PHE A 27 -16.62 21.50 -21.39
N SER A 28 -17.13 21.16 -20.20
CA SER A 28 -17.69 19.83 -19.90
C SER A 28 -18.90 19.49 -20.77
N ALA A 29 -19.65 20.51 -21.21
CA ALA A 29 -20.76 20.39 -22.15
C ALA A 29 -20.31 20.42 -23.64
N GLY A 30 -19.01 20.42 -23.92
CA GLY A 30 -18.48 20.53 -25.28
C GLY A 30 -18.70 21.90 -25.92
N GLN A 31 -18.73 22.97 -25.11
CA GLN A 31 -18.90 24.36 -25.54
C GLN A 31 -17.73 25.21 -25.07
N PHE A 32 -17.54 26.39 -25.69
CA PHE A 32 -16.49 27.33 -25.31
C PHE A 32 -16.96 28.77 -25.46
N ASN A 33 -16.51 29.64 -24.56
CA ASN A 33 -16.80 31.07 -24.59
C ASN A 33 -15.52 31.89 -24.36
N GLU A 34 -15.01 32.47 -25.44
CA GLU A 34 -13.77 33.26 -25.45
C GLU A 34 -13.84 34.46 -24.51
N ARG A 35 -15.00 35.11 -24.42
CA ARG A 35 -15.19 36.28 -23.55
C ARG A 35 -15.07 35.92 -22.07
N LEU A 36 -15.57 34.75 -21.66
CA LEU A 36 -15.41 34.28 -20.27
C LEU A 36 -13.94 33.99 -19.96
N MET A 37 -13.24 33.34 -20.88
CA MET A 37 -11.80 33.11 -20.75
C MET A 37 -11.03 34.43 -20.62
N GLU A 38 -11.28 35.41 -21.50
CA GLU A 38 -10.66 36.74 -21.42
C GLU A 38 -10.98 37.46 -20.09
N GLN A 39 -12.19 37.29 -19.55
CA GLN A 39 -12.56 37.82 -18.24
C GLN A 39 -11.77 37.18 -17.09
N VAL A 40 -11.56 35.86 -17.11
CA VAL A 40 -10.70 35.16 -16.13
C VAL A 40 -9.28 35.71 -16.18
N ILE A 41 -8.69 35.81 -17.39
CA ILE A 41 -7.33 36.34 -17.58
C ILE A 41 -7.23 37.77 -17.06
N ALA A 42 -8.14 38.65 -17.49
CA ALA A 42 -8.14 40.05 -17.08
C ALA A 42 -8.35 40.25 -15.57
N GLY A 43 -9.14 39.39 -14.93
CA GLY A 43 -9.31 39.37 -13.47
C GLY A 43 -8.02 38.96 -12.76
N CYS A 44 -7.36 37.90 -13.23
CA CYS A 44 -6.08 37.44 -12.68
C CYS A 44 -4.97 38.48 -12.86
N ASP A 45 -4.87 39.11 -14.04
CA ASP A 45 -3.87 40.15 -14.33
C ASP A 45 -4.06 41.41 -13.50
N GLN A 46 -5.28 41.68 -13.02
CA GLN A 46 -5.54 42.75 -12.05
C GLN A 46 -5.21 42.34 -10.61
N MET A 47 -5.47 41.08 -10.23
CA MET A 47 -5.23 40.59 -8.87
C MET A 47 -3.76 40.32 -8.56
N ILE A 48 -3.00 39.75 -9.50
CA ILE A 48 -1.60 39.35 -9.27
C ILE A 48 -0.71 40.55 -8.84
N PRO A 49 -0.79 41.74 -9.48
CA PRO A 49 -0.03 42.92 -9.05
C PRO A 49 -0.41 43.47 -7.67
N MET A 50 -1.55 43.05 -7.11
CA MET A 50 -1.95 43.41 -5.75
C MET A 50 -1.20 42.61 -4.68
N LEU A 51 -0.43 41.58 -5.07
CA LEU A 51 0.34 40.69 -4.20
C LEU A 51 1.83 41.08 -4.15
N PRO A 52 2.56 40.81 -3.05
CA PRO A 52 2.07 40.18 -1.82
C PRO A 52 1.18 41.15 -1.01
N MET A 53 0.10 40.61 -0.44
CA MET A 53 -0.84 41.33 0.43
C MET A 53 -0.95 40.59 1.74
N GLU A 54 -0.87 41.31 2.85
CA GLU A 54 -1.04 40.71 4.18
C GLU A 54 -2.51 40.36 4.42
N PHE A 55 -2.81 39.07 4.60
CA PHE A 55 -4.17 38.59 4.83
C PHE A 55 -4.61 38.86 6.28
N PRO A 56 -5.91 39.13 6.56
CA PRO A 56 -6.33 39.66 7.86
C PRO A 56 -6.29 38.64 9.01
N THR A 57 -6.44 37.34 8.71
CA THR A 57 -6.67 36.30 9.72
C THR A 57 -5.46 35.37 9.83
N GLN A 58 -5.04 35.07 11.05
CA GLN A 58 -4.02 34.05 11.33
C GLN A 58 -4.67 32.67 11.30
N GLU A 59 -4.07 31.71 10.59
CA GLU A 59 -4.56 30.33 10.58
C GLU A 59 -4.33 29.66 11.95
N PRO A 60 -5.39 29.23 12.68
CA PRO A 60 -5.25 28.65 14.01
C PRO A 60 -4.35 27.41 14.03
N LEU A 61 -4.37 26.60 12.98
CA LEU A 61 -3.61 25.35 12.90
C LEU A 61 -2.19 25.52 12.33
N ALA A 62 -1.88 26.68 11.75
CA ALA A 62 -0.59 26.98 11.13
C ALA A 62 -0.16 28.40 11.52
N THR A 63 0.53 28.53 12.65
CA THR A 63 0.89 29.81 13.28
C THR A 63 1.79 30.74 12.44
N ASN A 64 2.26 30.28 11.28
CA ASN A 64 3.05 31.07 10.34
C ASN A 64 2.30 31.37 9.02
N SER A 65 1.02 31.01 8.94
CA SER A 65 0.19 31.15 7.73
C SER A 65 -0.97 32.09 7.98
N ARG A 66 -1.22 32.99 7.03
CA ARG A 66 -2.35 33.92 7.07
C ARG A 66 -3.35 33.55 5.99
N ILE A 67 -4.63 33.68 6.31
CA ILE A 67 -5.75 33.29 5.46
C ILE A 67 -6.67 34.48 5.18
N LEU A 68 -7.31 34.43 4.01
CA LEU A 68 -8.39 35.30 3.62
C LEU A 68 -9.61 34.45 3.28
N LEU A 69 -10.71 34.68 3.98
CA LEU A 69 -11.99 34.06 3.68
C LEU A 69 -12.78 34.94 2.72
N VAL A 70 -13.29 34.35 1.64
CA VAL A 70 -14.03 35.07 0.60
C VAL A 70 -15.39 34.42 0.38
N ASN A 71 -16.45 35.12 0.75
CA ASN A 71 -17.81 34.69 0.42
C ASN A 71 -18.07 34.87 -1.08
N LEU A 72 -18.38 33.76 -1.76
CA LEU A 72 -18.58 33.69 -3.20
C LEU A 72 -19.93 34.26 -3.65
N ALA A 73 -20.90 34.38 -2.74
CA ALA A 73 -22.21 34.99 -3.01
C ALA A 73 -22.19 36.51 -2.82
N ASP A 74 -21.42 37.01 -1.84
CA ASP A 74 -21.25 38.43 -1.58
C ASP A 74 -19.79 38.76 -1.22
N PRO A 75 -19.01 39.37 -2.14
CA PRO A 75 -17.61 39.72 -1.87
C PRO A 75 -17.43 40.82 -0.80
N GLU A 76 -18.50 41.51 -0.38
CA GLU A 76 -18.46 42.49 0.71
C GLU A 76 -18.60 41.86 2.09
N ASP A 77 -19.04 40.61 2.16
CA ASP A 77 -19.17 39.88 3.40
C ASP A 77 -17.80 39.52 4.00
N GLU A 78 -17.77 39.45 5.33
CA GLU A 78 -16.58 39.16 6.13
C GLU A 78 -16.80 37.87 6.94
N PRO A 79 -16.82 36.70 6.26
CA PRO A 79 -17.03 35.42 6.92
C PRO A 79 -15.91 35.13 7.93
N GLN A 80 -16.25 34.37 8.98
CA GLN A 80 -15.34 33.95 10.04
C GLN A 80 -15.37 32.43 10.21
N GLN A 81 -14.24 31.83 10.59
CA GLN A 81 -14.19 30.43 11.00
C GLN A 81 -14.98 30.25 12.30
N ILE A 82 -15.73 29.15 12.38
CA ILE A 82 -16.47 28.75 13.58
C ILE A 82 -15.68 27.63 14.26
N GLU A 83 -15.25 27.86 15.50
CA GLU A 83 -14.58 26.86 16.31
C GLU A 83 -15.63 25.91 16.92
N GLU A 84 -15.46 24.61 16.70
CA GLU A 84 -16.30 23.56 17.28
C GLU A 84 -15.43 22.63 18.14
N ASN A 85 -15.96 22.22 19.29
CA ASN A 85 -15.27 21.34 20.22
C ASN A 85 -16.11 20.10 20.45
N GLU A 86 -15.68 18.98 19.87
CA GLU A 86 -16.33 17.68 20.01
C GLU A 86 -15.37 16.69 20.66
N ASN A 87 -15.75 16.17 21.83
CA ASN A 87 -14.97 15.18 22.59
C ASN A 87 -13.51 15.61 22.89
N GLY A 88 -13.27 16.91 23.08
CA GLY A 88 -11.94 17.46 23.35
C GLY A 88 -11.08 17.70 22.11
N ASN A 89 -11.61 17.43 20.90
CA ASN A 89 -10.98 17.81 19.64
C ASN A 89 -11.57 19.15 19.16
N VAL A 90 -10.69 20.10 18.86
CA VAL A 90 -11.07 21.39 18.27
C VAL A 90 -11.02 21.29 16.75
N SER A 91 -12.13 21.59 16.09
CA SER A 91 -12.23 21.73 14.63
C SER A 91 -12.61 23.18 14.28
N TYR A 92 -12.26 23.60 13.07
CA TYR A 92 -12.59 24.92 12.54
C TYR A 92 -13.42 24.77 11.27
N ASN A 93 -14.69 25.13 11.34
CA ASN A 93 -15.61 25.07 10.22
C ASN A 93 -15.61 26.38 9.43
N ILE A 94 -15.57 26.26 8.11
CA ILE A 94 -15.66 27.38 7.18
C ILE A 94 -17.13 27.53 6.76
N PRO A 95 -17.73 28.74 6.82
CA PRO A 95 -19.11 28.95 6.39
C PRO A 95 -19.38 28.50 4.96
N GLU A 96 -20.62 28.11 4.66
CA GLU A 96 -21.03 27.75 3.30
C GLU A 96 -20.72 28.89 2.30
N ASN A 97 -20.46 28.51 1.03
CA ASN A 97 -20.12 29.44 -0.05
C ASN A 97 -18.86 30.30 0.21
N THR A 98 -17.94 29.86 1.08
CA THR A 98 -16.72 30.60 1.38
C THR A 98 -15.48 29.85 0.89
N ASP A 99 -14.66 30.51 0.08
CA ASP A 99 -13.32 30.02 -0.29
C ASP A 99 -12.30 30.49 0.76
N LEU A 100 -11.42 29.58 1.19
CA LEU A 100 -10.28 29.90 2.06
C LEU A 100 -9.01 30.02 1.23
N LEU A 101 -8.41 31.21 1.25
CA LEU A 101 -7.21 31.54 0.47
C LEU A 101 -6.02 31.68 1.41
N TYR A 102 -4.90 31.05 1.06
CA TYR A 102 -3.64 31.21 1.78
C TYR A 102 -2.77 32.26 1.11
N GLU A 103 -2.19 33.16 1.92
CA GLU A 103 -1.27 34.19 1.44
C GLU A 103 -0.08 33.59 0.67
N SER A 104 0.41 32.44 1.14
CA SER A 104 1.57 31.76 0.57
C SER A 104 1.32 31.07 -0.77
N THR A 105 0.07 30.82 -1.17
CA THR A 105 -0.24 30.05 -2.39
C THR A 105 -1.16 30.75 -3.37
N ILE A 106 -1.85 31.84 -2.96
CA ILE A 106 -2.85 32.51 -3.80
C ILE A 106 -2.28 32.98 -5.15
N GLN A 107 -1.04 33.46 -5.20
CA GLN A 107 -0.43 33.84 -6.47
C GLN A 107 -0.32 32.65 -7.43
N THR A 108 0.08 31.48 -6.94
CA THR A 108 0.15 30.24 -7.72
C THR A 108 -1.23 29.81 -8.22
N VAL A 109 -2.27 29.96 -7.38
CA VAL A 109 -3.66 29.66 -7.77
C VAL A 109 -4.12 30.55 -8.92
N LEU A 110 -3.87 31.86 -8.85
CA LEU A 110 -4.26 32.80 -9.91
C LEU A 110 -3.52 32.54 -11.22
N GLU A 111 -2.23 32.21 -11.16
CA GLU A 111 -1.44 31.86 -12.33
C GLU A 111 -1.88 30.52 -12.94
N ASN A 112 -2.33 29.56 -12.10
CA ASN A 112 -2.96 28.33 -12.56
C ASN A 112 -4.30 28.60 -13.27
N TRP A 113 -5.14 29.50 -12.77
CA TRP A 113 -6.40 29.84 -13.46
C TRP A 113 -6.16 30.40 -14.85
N LYS A 114 -5.11 31.21 -15.03
CA LYS A 114 -4.70 31.67 -16.37
C LYS A 114 -4.33 30.50 -17.28
N PHE A 115 -3.51 29.57 -16.78
CA PHE A 115 -3.16 28.35 -17.51
C PHE A 115 -4.42 27.55 -17.88
N MET A 116 -5.30 27.28 -16.93
CA MET A 116 -6.48 26.45 -17.14
C MET A 116 -7.45 27.07 -18.15
N ALA A 117 -7.65 28.39 -18.10
CA ALA A 117 -8.48 29.10 -19.07
C ALA A 117 -7.94 28.94 -20.51
N TRP A 118 -6.62 29.11 -20.71
CA TRP A 118 -6.00 28.86 -22.02
C TRP A 118 -5.98 27.38 -22.41
N ASN A 119 -5.84 26.47 -21.45
CA ASN A 119 -5.88 25.03 -21.68
C ASN A 119 -7.24 24.61 -22.22
N ILE A 120 -8.32 25.11 -21.60
CA ILE A 120 -9.69 24.93 -22.08
C ILE A 120 -9.85 25.47 -23.50
N ALA A 121 -9.32 26.67 -23.80
CA ALA A 121 -9.41 27.25 -25.15
C ALA A 121 -8.68 26.42 -26.22
N VAL A 122 -7.53 25.85 -25.87
CA VAL A 122 -6.73 25.00 -26.78
C VAL A 122 -7.40 23.65 -27.05
N HIS A 123 -8.11 23.10 -26.06
CA HIS A 123 -8.82 21.83 -26.16
C HIS A 123 -10.31 21.99 -26.48
N ALA A 124 -10.81 23.22 -26.68
CA ALA A 124 -12.17 23.49 -27.08
C ALA A 124 -12.51 22.71 -28.37
N PRO A 125 -13.73 22.16 -28.50
CA PRO A 125 -14.04 21.15 -29.49
C PRO A 125 -13.71 21.58 -30.93
N ASN A 126 -12.68 20.93 -31.50
CA ASN A 126 -12.29 20.95 -32.91
C ASN A 126 -12.25 22.34 -33.58
N ASP A 127 -11.74 23.36 -32.89
CA ASP A 127 -11.42 24.64 -33.50
C ASP A 127 -9.89 24.82 -33.65
N PRO A 128 -9.31 24.43 -34.80
CA PRO A 128 -7.89 24.63 -35.08
C PRO A 128 -7.44 26.09 -35.01
N GLN A 129 -8.33 27.06 -35.26
CA GLN A 129 -7.98 28.48 -35.19
C GLN A 129 -7.77 28.89 -33.73
N MET A 130 -8.63 28.44 -32.83
CA MET A 130 -8.50 28.65 -31.39
C MET A 130 -7.24 27.99 -30.84
N LYS A 131 -6.99 26.71 -31.19
CA LYS A 131 -5.75 26.02 -30.83
C LYS A 131 -4.52 26.82 -31.31
N SER A 132 -4.49 27.25 -32.56
CA SER A 132 -3.36 28.04 -33.10
C SER A 132 -3.18 29.38 -32.39
N LYS A 133 -4.27 30.09 -32.10
CA LYS A 133 -4.26 31.40 -31.44
C LYS A 133 -3.76 31.31 -29.99
N TYR A 134 -4.23 30.34 -29.21
CA TYR A 134 -4.00 30.31 -27.77
C TYR A 134 -2.86 29.41 -27.30
N LEU A 135 -2.41 28.47 -28.14
CA LEU A 135 -1.34 27.55 -27.77
C LEU A 135 -0.03 28.25 -27.35
N PRO A 136 0.47 29.31 -28.01
CA PRO A 136 1.66 30.02 -27.53
C PRO A 136 1.51 30.58 -26.11
N PHE A 137 0.32 31.08 -25.77
CA PHE A 137 0.02 31.61 -24.44
C PHE A 137 -0.06 30.49 -23.40
N LEU A 138 -0.72 29.38 -23.74
CA LEU A 138 -0.77 28.19 -22.90
C LEU A 138 0.63 27.70 -22.53
N LEU A 139 1.51 27.52 -23.53
CA LEU A 139 2.86 26.99 -23.32
C LEU A 139 3.74 27.95 -22.51
N ALA A 140 3.67 29.25 -22.80
CA ALA A 140 4.39 30.27 -22.02
C ALA A 140 3.92 30.28 -20.56
N GLN A 141 2.61 30.18 -20.33
CA GLN A 141 2.06 30.15 -18.98
C GLN A 141 2.38 28.85 -18.24
N ALA A 142 2.35 27.70 -18.91
CA ALA A 142 2.77 26.42 -18.34
C ALA A 142 4.20 26.51 -17.80
N ALA A 143 5.13 27.02 -18.62
CA ALA A 143 6.52 27.20 -18.23
C ALA A 143 6.68 28.18 -17.06
N HIS A 144 5.92 29.29 -17.07
CA HIS A 144 5.88 30.28 -16.00
C HIS A 144 5.36 29.69 -14.67
N CYS A 145 4.28 28.92 -14.72
CA CYS A 145 3.73 28.27 -13.54
C CYS A 145 4.69 27.22 -12.96
N MET A 146 5.39 26.45 -13.79
CA MET A 146 6.37 25.46 -13.31
C MET A 146 7.52 26.10 -12.52
N GLN A 147 7.94 27.32 -12.86
CA GLN A 147 9.00 28.05 -12.15
C GLN A 147 8.59 28.51 -10.75
N ARG A 148 7.27 28.53 -10.45
CA ARG A 148 6.76 28.95 -9.13
C ARG A 148 6.71 27.84 -8.10
N PHE A 149 6.82 26.58 -8.53
CA PHE A 149 6.88 25.48 -7.59
C PHE A 149 8.30 25.34 -7.02
N PRO A 150 8.47 25.38 -5.69
CA PRO A 150 9.78 25.22 -5.08
C PRO A 150 10.35 23.83 -5.39
N HIS A 151 11.56 23.78 -5.96
CA HIS A 151 12.19 22.53 -6.41
C HIS A 151 12.61 21.61 -5.24
N ASP A 152 12.72 22.15 -4.03
CA ASP A 152 13.26 21.44 -2.85
C ASP A 152 12.21 21.13 -1.76
N ARG A 153 10.92 21.43 -2.01
CA ARG A 153 9.83 21.11 -1.07
C ARG A 153 8.97 19.98 -1.61
N GLN A 154 8.46 19.16 -0.68
CA GLN A 154 7.45 18.17 -1.00
C GLN A 154 6.17 18.90 -1.45
N LEU A 155 5.89 18.84 -2.76
CA LEU A 155 4.70 19.45 -3.35
C LEU A 155 3.43 18.84 -2.75
N MET A 156 2.43 19.68 -2.48
CA MET A 156 1.10 19.21 -2.12
C MET A 156 0.47 18.44 -3.28
N ARG A 157 -0.54 17.61 -2.98
CA ARG A 157 -1.20 16.76 -3.98
C ARG A 157 -1.69 17.52 -5.21
N TRP A 158 -2.34 18.68 -5.03
CA TRP A 158 -2.85 19.49 -6.14
C TRP A 158 -1.71 20.14 -6.94
N GLU A 159 -0.61 20.54 -6.29
CA GLU A 159 0.57 21.12 -6.94
C GLU A 159 1.24 20.07 -7.83
N GLN A 160 1.35 18.82 -7.36
CA GLN A 160 1.84 17.70 -8.17
C GLN A 160 0.97 17.48 -9.41
N GLU A 161 -0.36 17.47 -9.25
CA GLU A 161 -1.30 17.30 -10.36
C GLU A 161 -1.13 18.41 -11.42
N MET A 162 -1.01 19.67 -10.99
CA MET A 162 -0.80 20.80 -11.89
C MET A 162 0.59 20.77 -12.54
N TYR A 163 1.64 20.45 -11.79
CA TYR A 163 3.00 20.35 -12.31
C TYR A 163 3.09 19.31 -13.43
N VAL A 164 2.46 18.14 -13.23
CA VAL A 164 2.38 17.07 -14.25
C VAL A 164 1.60 17.56 -15.47
N LEU A 165 0.46 18.24 -15.27
CA LEU A 165 -0.34 18.78 -16.36
C LEU A 165 0.44 19.80 -17.20
N TYR A 166 1.16 20.74 -16.57
CA TYR A 166 1.98 21.73 -17.25
C TYR A 166 3.09 21.07 -18.07
N ALA A 167 3.82 20.14 -17.45
CA ALA A 167 4.90 19.40 -18.11
C ALA A 167 4.37 18.59 -19.30
N ASN A 168 3.20 17.98 -19.14
CA ASN A 168 2.54 17.22 -20.21
C ASN A 168 2.15 18.13 -21.38
N GLN A 169 1.54 19.28 -21.14
CA GLN A 169 1.15 20.18 -22.24
C GLN A 169 2.37 20.68 -23.02
N ILE A 170 3.46 21.03 -22.32
CA ILE A 170 4.72 21.40 -22.97
C ILE A 170 5.26 20.23 -23.82
N GLY A 171 5.31 19.03 -23.24
CA GLY A 171 5.81 17.84 -23.92
C GLY A 171 4.99 17.46 -25.15
N TRP A 172 3.67 17.35 -25.00
CA TRP A 172 2.75 16.90 -26.03
C TRP A 172 2.73 17.83 -27.24
N PHE A 173 2.57 19.13 -27.02
CA PHE A 173 2.55 20.07 -28.14
C PHE A 173 3.91 20.28 -28.80
N THR A 174 5.02 20.09 -28.06
CA THR A 174 6.34 20.04 -28.69
C THR A 174 6.49 18.79 -29.55
N TYR A 175 6.07 17.62 -29.06
CA TYR A 175 6.04 16.39 -29.83
C TYR A 175 5.23 16.52 -31.12
N GLU A 176 4.03 17.13 -31.08
CA GLU A 176 3.18 17.28 -32.26
C GLU A 176 3.82 18.17 -33.35
N ARG A 177 4.53 19.22 -32.97
CA ARG A 177 4.85 20.35 -33.87
C ARG A 177 6.31 20.50 -34.23
N GLU A 178 7.21 20.01 -33.40
CA GLU A 178 8.65 20.24 -33.54
C GLU A 178 9.36 19.02 -34.13
N GLN A 179 10.39 19.27 -34.94
CA GLN A 179 11.25 18.22 -35.52
C GLN A 179 12.72 18.40 -35.10
N ASP A 180 13.08 19.56 -34.57
CA ASP A 180 14.40 19.86 -34.04
C ASP A 180 14.70 19.01 -32.78
N PRO A 181 15.71 18.11 -32.82
CA PRO A 181 16.06 17.26 -31.69
C PRO A 181 16.41 18.04 -30.42
N GLU A 182 17.04 19.21 -30.51
CA GLU A 182 17.45 19.98 -29.31
C GLU A 182 16.24 20.49 -28.52
N LYS A 183 15.19 20.91 -29.24
CA LYS A 183 13.93 21.34 -28.63
C LYS A 183 13.12 20.17 -28.09
N LEU A 184 13.14 19.03 -28.79
CA LEU A 184 12.52 17.80 -28.31
C LEU A 184 13.19 17.29 -27.02
N GLU A 185 14.52 17.36 -26.93
CA GLU A 185 15.27 17.03 -25.70
C GLU A 185 14.95 18.02 -24.56
N THR A 186 14.83 19.31 -24.88
CA THR A 186 14.41 20.31 -23.89
C THR A 186 13.01 20.01 -23.34
N ALA A 187 12.06 19.66 -24.21
CA ALA A 187 10.71 19.27 -23.79
C ALA A 187 10.70 17.94 -23.01
N LEU A 188 11.52 16.96 -23.43
CA LEU A 188 11.68 15.72 -22.68
C LEU A 188 12.17 15.99 -21.26
N ALA A 189 13.19 16.85 -21.07
CA ALA A 189 13.67 17.22 -19.74
C ALA A 189 12.58 17.86 -18.86
N VAL A 190 11.65 18.60 -19.44
CA VAL A 190 10.47 19.15 -18.74
C VAL A 190 9.50 18.03 -18.35
N VAL A 191 9.18 17.14 -19.28
CA VAL A 191 8.31 15.97 -19.06
C VAL A 191 8.87 15.06 -17.98
N GLU A 192 10.19 14.86 -17.94
CA GLU A 192 10.83 14.01 -16.93
C GLU A 192 10.65 14.53 -15.50
N LYS A 193 10.66 15.85 -15.30
CA LYS A 193 10.34 16.44 -14.00
C LYS A 193 8.90 16.16 -13.61
N GLY A 194 7.95 16.28 -14.54
CA GLY A 194 6.55 15.92 -14.28
C GLY A 194 6.37 14.42 -14.02
N TYR A 195 7.03 13.57 -14.80
CA TYR A 195 6.95 12.11 -14.72
C TYR A 195 7.24 11.57 -13.31
N GLN A 196 8.15 12.21 -12.57
CA GLN A 196 8.50 11.86 -11.18
C GLN A 196 7.31 11.95 -10.20
N HIS A 197 6.27 12.70 -10.54
CA HIS A 197 5.07 12.87 -9.72
C HIS A 197 3.87 12.02 -10.18
N ALA A 198 4.03 11.20 -11.23
CA ALA A 198 2.97 10.39 -11.81
C ALA A 198 3.15 8.88 -11.52
N ASN A 199 2.05 8.14 -11.52
CA ASN A 199 2.06 6.67 -11.49
C ASN A 199 0.92 6.12 -12.36
N TRP A 200 0.83 4.80 -12.52
CA TRP A 200 -0.20 4.21 -13.40
C TRP A 200 -1.63 4.42 -12.94
N LYS A 201 -1.86 4.54 -11.63
CA LYS A 201 -3.20 4.80 -11.08
C LYS A 201 -3.61 6.27 -11.22
N LYS A 202 -2.66 7.18 -11.45
CA LYS A 202 -2.90 8.62 -11.38
C LYS A 202 -1.96 9.41 -12.28
N LEU A 203 -2.54 10.23 -13.17
CA LEU A 203 -1.81 11.08 -14.11
C LEU A 203 -0.94 10.29 -15.11
N SER A 204 -1.37 9.08 -15.48
CA SER A 204 -0.62 8.19 -16.37
C SER A 204 -0.41 8.77 -17.78
N TYR A 205 -1.25 9.72 -18.21
CA TYR A 205 -1.16 10.38 -19.53
C TYR A 205 0.23 10.97 -19.83
N ILE A 206 0.97 11.45 -18.83
CA ILE A 206 2.32 12.01 -19.06
C ILE A 206 3.33 10.92 -19.51
N LYS A 207 3.05 9.66 -19.17
CA LYS A 207 3.88 8.52 -19.58
C LYS A 207 3.76 8.27 -21.08
N ASP A 208 2.57 8.44 -21.67
CA ASP A 208 2.41 8.41 -23.13
C ASP A 208 3.22 9.53 -23.79
N THR A 209 3.05 10.78 -23.34
CA THR A 209 3.84 11.91 -23.85
C THR A 209 5.36 11.65 -23.78
N LYS A 210 5.86 11.08 -22.68
CA LYS A 210 7.28 10.68 -22.55
C LYS A 210 7.67 9.64 -23.59
N VAL A 211 6.89 8.57 -23.75
CA VAL A 211 7.13 7.51 -24.74
C VAL A 211 7.16 8.09 -26.15
N ARG A 212 6.18 8.92 -26.53
CA ARG A 212 6.10 9.55 -27.85
C ARG A 212 7.31 10.43 -28.15
N LEU A 213 7.76 11.23 -27.18
CA LEU A 213 8.99 12.02 -27.31
C LEU A 213 10.24 11.15 -27.49
N LEU A 214 10.41 10.11 -26.65
CA LEU A 214 11.55 9.20 -26.73
C LEU A 214 11.62 8.47 -28.07
N LEU A 215 10.48 7.97 -28.57
CA LEU A 215 10.40 7.31 -29.87
C LEU A 215 10.74 8.30 -31.00
N LYS A 216 10.24 9.55 -30.93
CA LYS A 216 10.56 10.59 -31.91
C LYS A 216 12.06 10.97 -31.91
N LEU A 217 12.70 10.91 -30.74
CA LEU A 217 14.14 11.09 -30.55
C LEU A 217 14.98 9.83 -30.89
N ASN A 218 14.36 8.77 -31.42
CA ASN A 218 15.01 7.50 -31.73
C ASN A 218 15.68 6.84 -30.50
N ARG A 219 15.02 6.88 -29.34
CA ARG A 219 15.45 6.29 -28.06
C ARG A 219 14.52 5.15 -27.60
N PRO A 220 14.30 4.09 -28.41
CA PRO A 220 13.36 3.02 -28.09
C PRO A 220 13.71 2.22 -26.82
N GLN A 221 15.00 2.12 -26.49
CA GLN A 221 15.46 1.40 -25.29
C GLN A 221 14.96 2.02 -23.98
N GLU A 222 14.63 3.31 -23.99
CA GLU A 222 14.07 4.02 -22.85
C GLU A 222 12.54 4.07 -22.89
N ALA A 223 11.95 4.04 -24.09
CA ALA A 223 10.50 4.05 -24.27
C ALA A 223 9.85 2.69 -23.97
N TYR A 224 10.41 1.61 -24.50
CA TYR A 224 9.82 0.27 -24.44
C TYR A 224 9.63 -0.30 -23.03
N PRO A 225 10.52 -0.04 -22.04
CA PRO A 225 10.25 -0.39 -20.65
C PRO A 225 8.94 0.22 -20.12
N ILE A 226 8.63 1.47 -20.48
CA ILE A 226 7.41 2.17 -20.04
C ILE A 226 6.18 1.53 -20.69
N ILE A 227 6.26 1.16 -21.98
CA ILE A 227 5.18 0.47 -22.70
C ILE A 227 4.92 -0.92 -22.08
N ARG A 228 5.98 -1.69 -21.82
CA ARG A 228 5.86 -3.01 -21.17
C ARG A 228 5.22 -2.90 -19.80
N GLU A 229 5.61 -1.90 -19.02
CA GLU A 229 5.03 -1.64 -17.69
C GLU A 229 3.53 -1.32 -17.78
N ALA A 230 3.13 -0.50 -18.75
CA ALA A 230 1.72 -0.19 -18.99
C ALA A 230 0.89 -1.42 -19.35
N LEU A 231 1.34 -2.20 -20.34
CA LEU A 231 0.61 -3.36 -20.85
C LEU A 231 0.59 -4.53 -19.86
N ALA A 232 1.56 -4.60 -18.95
CA ALA A 232 1.53 -5.55 -17.83
C ALA A 232 0.53 -5.12 -16.74
N TRP A 233 0.29 -3.82 -16.58
CA TRP A 233 -0.69 -3.29 -15.64
C TRP A 233 -2.12 -3.38 -16.19
N ASP A 234 -2.30 -3.00 -17.46
CA ASP A 234 -3.55 -3.07 -18.22
C ASP A 234 -3.23 -3.41 -19.68
N GLU A 235 -3.56 -4.63 -20.10
CA GLU A 235 -3.29 -5.10 -21.45
C GLU A 235 -4.02 -4.27 -22.53
N ASP A 236 -5.14 -3.65 -22.17
CA ASP A 236 -5.97 -2.81 -23.04
C ASP A 236 -5.74 -1.30 -22.82
N TYR A 237 -4.62 -0.93 -22.18
CA TYR A 237 -4.28 0.47 -21.90
C TYR A 237 -4.40 1.34 -23.18
N PRO A 238 -5.31 2.35 -23.23
CA PRO A 238 -5.72 2.98 -24.48
C PRO A 238 -4.59 3.65 -25.27
N ASP A 239 -3.68 4.35 -24.57
CA ASP A 239 -2.69 5.22 -25.21
C ASP A 239 -1.57 4.44 -25.94
N PHE A 240 -1.45 3.12 -25.69
CA PHE A 240 -0.38 2.28 -26.24
C PHE A 240 -0.87 1.12 -27.11
N GLN A 241 -2.15 1.09 -27.46
CA GLN A 241 -2.70 0.02 -28.31
C GLN A 241 -2.07 -0.02 -29.72
N ASP A 242 -1.66 1.14 -30.24
CA ASP A 242 -0.93 1.23 -31.50
C ASP A 242 0.50 0.69 -31.37
N LEU A 243 1.15 0.87 -30.22
CA LEU A 243 2.52 0.41 -29.95
C LEU A 243 2.60 -1.06 -29.55
N LYS A 244 1.50 -1.67 -29.07
CA LYS A 244 1.42 -3.10 -28.74
C LYS A 244 1.82 -4.02 -29.92
N LYS A 245 1.64 -3.54 -31.15
CA LYS A 245 1.96 -4.27 -32.40
C LYS A 245 3.20 -3.74 -33.12
N ASP A 246 3.93 -2.80 -32.51
CA ASP A 246 5.16 -2.27 -33.08
C ASP A 246 6.23 -3.38 -33.17
N GLU A 247 6.82 -3.56 -34.36
CA GLU A 247 7.81 -4.63 -34.60
C GLU A 247 9.07 -4.46 -33.74
N GLY A 248 9.49 -3.21 -33.52
CA GLY A 248 10.64 -2.90 -32.68
C GLY A 248 10.38 -3.23 -31.22
N PHE A 249 9.19 -2.90 -30.72
CA PHE A 249 8.76 -3.24 -29.36
C PHE A 249 8.67 -4.75 -29.16
N LEU A 250 8.02 -5.49 -30.07
CA LEU A 250 7.88 -6.95 -29.98
C LEU A 250 9.24 -7.66 -30.01
N THR A 251 10.14 -7.22 -30.88
CA THR A 251 11.52 -7.76 -30.94
C THR A 251 12.27 -7.52 -29.64
N TRP A 252 12.20 -6.30 -29.12
CA TRP A 252 12.83 -5.95 -27.84
C TRP A 252 12.24 -6.76 -26.68
N GLN A 253 10.92 -6.90 -26.63
CA GLN A 253 10.23 -7.65 -25.59
C GLN A 253 10.64 -9.12 -25.59
N ALA A 254 10.71 -9.77 -26.75
CA ALA A 254 11.14 -11.16 -26.87
C ALA A 254 12.56 -11.37 -26.32
N VAL A 255 13.50 -10.47 -26.64
CA VAL A 255 14.86 -10.51 -26.09
C VAL A 255 14.85 -10.35 -24.56
N LYS A 256 14.06 -9.42 -24.03
CA LYS A 256 13.95 -9.20 -22.59
C LYS A 256 13.27 -10.35 -21.84
N ASP A 257 12.30 -11.01 -22.47
CA ASP A 257 11.66 -12.19 -21.89
C ASP A 257 12.64 -13.38 -21.88
N GLU A 258 13.43 -13.58 -22.95
CA GLU A 258 14.48 -14.60 -22.98
C GLU A 258 15.58 -14.33 -21.92
N GLU A 259 16.05 -13.08 -21.80
CA GLU A 259 17.00 -12.67 -20.75
C GLU A 259 16.43 -12.93 -19.35
N ALA A 260 15.17 -12.56 -19.10
CA ALA A 260 14.51 -12.77 -17.81
C ALA A 260 14.34 -14.26 -17.48
N GLN A 261 13.97 -15.09 -18.46
CA GLN A 261 13.85 -16.53 -18.29
C GLN A 261 15.20 -17.18 -17.95
N LYS A 262 16.27 -16.78 -18.64
CA LYS A 262 17.64 -17.26 -18.34
C LYS A 262 18.08 -16.85 -16.95
N ALA A 263 17.84 -15.60 -16.56
CA ALA A 263 18.16 -15.11 -15.22
C ALA A 263 17.38 -15.86 -14.13
N GLN A 264 16.08 -16.09 -14.34
CA GLN A 264 15.25 -16.86 -13.42
C GLN A 264 15.73 -18.32 -13.31
N ALA A 265 16.06 -18.98 -14.43
CA ALA A 265 16.57 -20.34 -14.41
C ALA A 265 17.91 -20.44 -13.65
N ALA A 266 18.83 -19.48 -13.86
CA ALA A 266 20.08 -19.40 -13.13
C ALA A 266 19.85 -19.19 -11.62
N PHE A 267 18.93 -18.29 -11.26
CA PHE A 267 18.55 -18.01 -9.88
C PHE A 267 17.96 -19.24 -9.18
N MET A 268 17.04 -19.95 -9.82
CA MET A 268 16.48 -21.20 -9.29
C MET A 268 17.54 -22.31 -9.17
N GLY A 269 18.49 -22.39 -10.11
CA GLY A 269 19.62 -23.31 -10.02
C GLY A 269 20.52 -23.03 -8.82
N MET A 270 20.78 -21.75 -8.52
CA MET A 270 21.51 -21.32 -7.33
C MET A 270 20.76 -21.69 -6.05
N ILE A 271 19.45 -21.38 -5.95
CA ILE A 271 18.63 -21.77 -4.79
C ILE A 271 18.71 -23.28 -4.56
N LYS A 272 18.52 -24.08 -5.63
CA LYS A 272 18.58 -25.55 -5.54
C LYS A 272 19.93 -26.02 -4.99
N SER A 273 21.04 -25.45 -5.49
CA SER A 273 22.38 -25.80 -5.01
C SER A 273 22.57 -25.47 -3.52
N GLU A 274 22.04 -24.35 -3.04
CA GLU A 274 22.10 -24.01 -1.61
C GLU A 274 21.17 -24.88 -0.76
N GLN A 275 20.00 -25.23 -1.27
CA GLN A 275 19.06 -26.15 -0.62
C GLN A 275 19.70 -27.54 -0.41
N GLU A 276 20.44 -28.06 -1.40
CA GLU A 276 21.14 -29.34 -1.29
C GLU A 276 22.21 -29.34 -0.18
N LYS A 277 22.79 -28.18 0.16
CA LYS A 277 23.80 -28.08 1.24
C LYS A 277 23.21 -28.23 2.64
N VAL A 278 21.93 -27.93 2.83
CA VAL A 278 21.28 -27.99 4.15
C VAL A 278 20.54 -29.30 4.43
N VAL A 279 20.29 -30.11 3.40
CA VAL A 279 19.61 -31.41 3.53
C VAL A 279 20.42 -32.36 4.42
N ASN A 280 19.75 -32.95 5.40
CA ASN A 280 20.32 -33.88 6.39
C ASN A 280 21.53 -33.30 7.16
N LYS A 281 21.63 -31.97 7.23
CA LYS A 281 22.60 -31.28 8.08
C LYS A 281 21.90 -30.82 9.35
N PHE A 282 21.79 -31.75 10.30
CA PHE A 282 21.22 -31.51 11.62
C PHE A 282 22.30 -31.15 12.64
N ILE A 283 21.94 -30.31 13.61
CA ILE A 283 22.80 -29.92 14.74
C ILE A 283 22.92 -31.11 15.70
N ASN A 284 21.81 -31.82 15.93
CA ASN A 284 21.69 -32.95 16.85
C ASN A 284 21.24 -34.22 16.11
N PRO A 285 22.00 -34.74 15.12
CA PRO A 285 21.54 -35.80 14.21
C PRO A 285 21.22 -37.14 14.89
N GLY A 286 21.74 -37.37 16.11
CA GLY A 286 21.46 -38.58 16.90
C GLY A 286 20.27 -38.46 17.85
N HIS A 287 19.64 -37.29 17.98
CA HIS A 287 18.53 -37.10 18.90
C HIS A 287 17.25 -37.78 18.35
N PRO A 288 16.50 -38.57 19.15
CA PRO A 288 15.34 -39.31 18.67
C PRO A 288 14.29 -38.45 17.97
N LEU A 289 13.97 -37.27 18.52
CA LEU A 289 13.02 -36.33 17.89
C LEU A 289 13.53 -35.77 16.55
N VAL A 290 14.85 -35.58 16.40
CA VAL A 290 15.43 -35.10 15.13
C VAL A 290 15.29 -36.18 14.06
N ILE A 291 15.54 -37.45 14.42
CA ILE A 291 15.36 -38.58 13.52
C ILE A 291 13.88 -38.72 13.12
N GLN A 292 12.96 -38.60 14.09
CA GLN A 292 11.52 -38.68 13.87
C GLN A 292 10.99 -37.59 12.92
N HIS A 293 11.50 -36.36 13.04
CA HIS A 293 11.02 -35.19 12.30
C HIS A 293 11.96 -34.75 11.17
N ALA A 294 12.92 -35.58 10.76
CA ALA A 294 13.97 -35.23 9.81
C ALA A 294 13.43 -34.68 8.48
N ASP A 295 12.36 -35.28 7.93
CA ASP A 295 11.79 -34.90 6.63
C ASP A 295 11.19 -33.48 6.66
N VAL A 296 10.40 -33.15 7.69
CA VAL A 296 9.80 -31.81 7.81
C VAL A 296 10.86 -30.76 8.17
N LEU A 297 11.87 -31.12 8.98
CA LEU A 297 13.00 -30.22 9.27
C LEU A 297 13.82 -29.89 8.02
N ASN A 298 14.07 -30.89 7.17
CA ASN A 298 14.71 -30.67 5.86
C ASN A 298 13.87 -29.73 5.01
N LEU A 299 12.55 -29.94 4.96
CA LEU A 299 11.63 -29.07 4.21
C LEU A 299 11.68 -27.62 4.71
N ILE A 300 11.65 -27.40 6.03
CA ILE A 300 11.78 -26.06 6.63
C ILE A 300 13.09 -25.41 6.20
N LYS A 301 14.24 -26.09 6.38
CA LYS A 301 15.56 -25.56 6.02
C LYS A 301 15.64 -25.20 4.53
N GLN A 302 15.11 -26.06 3.65
CA GLN A 302 15.08 -25.78 2.21
C GLN A 302 14.21 -24.56 1.86
N ARG A 303 13.04 -24.43 2.48
CA ARG A 303 12.15 -23.27 2.29
C ARG A 303 12.76 -21.99 2.84
N MET A 304 13.45 -22.05 3.98
CA MET A 304 14.18 -20.90 4.54
C MET A 304 15.28 -20.44 3.59
N VAL A 305 16.05 -21.36 3.00
CA VAL A 305 17.04 -21.01 1.96
C VAL A 305 16.35 -20.30 0.77
N SER A 306 15.26 -20.86 0.26
CA SER A 306 14.53 -20.22 -0.86
C SER A 306 14.02 -18.83 -0.49
N CYS A 307 13.36 -18.69 0.66
CA CYS A 307 12.82 -17.44 1.18
C CYS A 307 13.93 -16.39 1.35
N LEU A 308 15.05 -16.75 1.98
CA LEU A 308 16.21 -15.87 2.16
C LEU A 308 16.67 -15.30 0.83
N PHE A 309 16.87 -16.14 -0.18
CA PHE A 309 17.33 -15.71 -1.50
C PHE A 309 16.29 -14.83 -2.21
N HIS A 310 15.00 -15.16 -2.14
CA HIS A 310 13.93 -14.33 -2.69
C HIS A 310 13.84 -12.94 -2.03
N LYS A 311 14.12 -12.86 -0.72
CA LYS A 311 14.13 -11.58 0.02
C LYS A 311 15.45 -10.82 -0.18
N MET A 312 16.58 -11.50 -0.37
CA MET A 312 17.91 -10.92 -0.57
C MET A 312 18.09 -10.29 -1.95
N TYR A 313 17.62 -10.93 -3.01
CA TYR A 313 17.80 -10.45 -4.39
C TYR A 313 16.68 -9.52 -4.85
N GLN A 314 17.04 -8.54 -5.68
CA GLN A 314 16.11 -7.65 -6.39
C GLN A 314 15.19 -8.45 -7.33
N LYS A 315 14.17 -7.79 -7.90
CA LYS A 315 13.25 -8.43 -8.84
C LYS A 315 13.95 -9.01 -10.08
N ASP A 316 15.09 -8.45 -10.47
CA ASP A 316 15.92 -8.95 -11.58
C ASP A 316 16.69 -10.25 -11.26
N ARG A 317 16.68 -10.68 -9.99
CA ARG A 317 17.33 -11.90 -9.48
C ARG A 317 18.84 -11.98 -9.71
N ILE A 318 19.48 -10.84 -9.99
CA ILE A 318 20.93 -10.75 -10.26
C ILE A 318 21.64 -9.95 -9.18
N LYS A 319 20.99 -8.90 -8.67
CA LYS A 319 21.60 -8.00 -7.68
C LYS A 319 21.02 -8.21 -6.29
N VAL A 320 21.87 -8.19 -5.27
CA VAL A 320 21.46 -8.12 -3.87
C VAL A 320 20.85 -6.74 -3.60
N LYS A 321 19.80 -6.68 -2.78
CA LYS A 321 19.18 -5.42 -2.34
C LYS A 321 20.13 -4.66 -1.42
N GLU A 322 20.33 -3.37 -1.68
CA GLU A 322 21.22 -2.52 -0.87
C GLU A 322 20.76 -2.40 0.59
N ASN A 323 19.46 -2.50 0.84
CA ASN A 323 18.85 -2.42 2.17
C ASN A 323 18.55 -3.80 2.79
N PHE A 324 19.16 -4.87 2.26
CA PHE A 324 18.99 -6.20 2.84
C PHE A 324 19.58 -6.24 4.26
N LYS A 325 18.83 -6.83 5.19
CA LYS A 325 19.16 -6.91 6.62
C LYS A 325 19.31 -8.36 7.02
N GLU A 326 20.55 -8.85 6.94
CA GLU A 326 20.89 -10.24 7.26
C GLU A 326 20.50 -10.61 8.70
N GLU A 327 20.60 -9.66 9.64
CA GLU A 327 20.27 -9.85 11.04
C GLU A 327 18.80 -10.25 11.27
N ARG A 328 17.90 -9.93 10.33
CA ARG A 328 16.49 -10.36 10.41
C ARG A 328 16.32 -11.86 10.20
N PHE A 329 17.29 -12.54 9.58
CA PHE A 329 17.26 -13.96 9.29
C PHE A 329 18.10 -14.78 10.28
N ALA A 330 18.69 -14.13 11.28
CA ALA A 330 19.46 -14.81 12.31
C ALA A 330 18.57 -15.75 13.13
N LEU A 331 19.05 -16.98 13.32
CA LEU A 331 18.41 -18.02 14.11
C LEU A 331 19.29 -18.40 15.30
N GLN A 332 18.67 -18.69 16.43
CA GLN A 332 19.36 -19.02 17.68
C GLN A 332 18.91 -20.42 18.15
N PRO A 333 19.60 -21.49 17.71
CA PRO A 333 19.27 -22.85 18.13
C PRO A 333 19.64 -23.08 19.60
N TRP A 334 18.83 -23.88 20.27
CA TRP A 334 19.01 -24.26 21.67
C TRP A 334 19.69 -25.63 21.76
N SER A 335 20.46 -25.85 22.83
CA SER A 335 20.95 -27.21 23.11
C SER A 335 19.82 -28.06 23.71
N PRO A 336 19.88 -29.40 23.60
CA PRO A 336 18.91 -30.28 24.26
C PRO A 336 18.79 -30.00 25.77
N GLU A 337 19.91 -29.71 26.43
CA GLU A 337 19.94 -29.39 27.87
C GLU A 337 19.25 -28.06 28.17
N ALA A 338 19.38 -27.05 27.31
CA ALA A 338 18.71 -25.77 27.48
C ALA A 338 17.18 -25.91 27.38
N VAL A 339 16.69 -26.72 26.44
CA VAL A 339 15.26 -27.03 26.31
C VAL A 339 14.73 -27.74 27.57
N LEU A 340 15.43 -28.77 28.04
CA LEU A 340 15.06 -29.49 29.26
C LEU A 340 15.10 -28.60 30.51
N GLN A 341 16.09 -27.73 30.60
CA GLN A 341 16.23 -26.79 31.71
C GLN A 341 15.08 -25.77 31.70
N PHE A 342 14.66 -25.28 30.54
CA PHE A 342 13.52 -24.38 30.41
C PHE A 342 12.19 -25.03 30.83
N GLU A 343 11.93 -26.27 30.40
CA GLU A 343 10.76 -27.04 30.85
C GLU A 343 10.73 -27.18 32.38
N LYS A 344 11.88 -27.47 32.98
CA LYS A 344 12.03 -27.64 34.42
C LYS A 344 11.84 -26.32 35.19
N ASP A 345 12.47 -25.24 34.73
CA ASP A 345 12.42 -23.94 35.42
C ASP A 345 11.02 -23.33 35.38
N ASN A 346 10.25 -23.66 34.34
CA ASN A 346 8.92 -23.12 34.13
C ASN A 346 7.80 -24.11 34.43
N ASP A 347 8.09 -25.32 34.90
CA ASP A 347 7.10 -26.36 35.23
C ASP A 347 6.08 -26.58 34.09
N ILE A 348 6.59 -26.73 32.87
CA ILE A 348 5.80 -26.97 31.66
C ILE A 348 6.42 -28.10 30.84
N ARG A 349 5.60 -28.74 30.01
CA ARG A 349 6.06 -29.63 28.95
C ARG A 349 5.82 -28.97 27.60
N LEU A 350 6.87 -28.77 26.82
CA LEU A 350 6.75 -28.31 25.44
C LEU A 350 6.34 -29.50 24.52
N PRO A 351 5.53 -29.26 23.50
CA PRO A 351 5.31 -30.24 22.44
C PRO A 351 6.61 -30.64 21.76
N ASP A 352 6.73 -31.92 21.39
CA ASP A 352 7.97 -32.48 20.82
C ASP A 352 8.43 -31.75 19.55
N GLU A 353 7.48 -31.30 18.72
CA GLU A 353 7.75 -30.52 17.51
C GLU A 353 8.32 -29.12 17.80
N LEU A 354 7.90 -28.47 18.89
CA LEU A 354 8.48 -27.20 19.32
C LEU A 354 9.91 -27.41 19.85
N LYS A 355 10.14 -28.48 20.62
CA LYS A 355 11.49 -28.82 21.12
C LYS A 355 12.46 -29.00 19.97
N VAL A 356 12.10 -29.80 18.97
CA VAL A 356 12.98 -30.09 17.85
C VAL A 356 13.18 -28.87 16.95
N TYR A 357 12.16 -28.02 16.81
CA TYR A 357 12.33 -26.72 16.14
C TYR A 357 13.38 -25.86 16.85
N LEU A 358 13.30 -25.70 18.17
CA LEU A 358 14.25 -24.93 18.95
C LEU A 358 15.67 -25.49 18.85
N MET A 359 15.81 -26.82 18.84
CA MET A 359 17.11 -27.49 18.71
C MET A 359 17.75 -27.38 17.32
N GLU A 360 16.96 -27.43 16.25
CA GLU A 360 17.46 -27.58 14.88
C GLU A 360 17.34 -26.33 14.00
N ILE A 361 16.36 -25.48 14.28
CA ILE A 361 16.12 -24.21 13.59
C ILE A 361 16.49 -23.07 14.53
N GLY A 362 15.84 -22.98 15.68
CA GLY A 362 16.08 -21.97 16.70
C GLY A 362 15.15 -20.76 16.65
N GLU A 363 15.25 -19.92 17.68
CA GLU A 363 14.47 -18.69 17.83
C GLU A 363 14.92 -17.58 16.87
N GLY A 364 14.07 -16.56 16.68
CA GLY A 364 14.34 -15.42 15.82
C GLY A 364 13.84 -15.64 14.40
N GLY A 365 14.64 -15.28 13.40
CA GLY A 365 14.26 -15.49 12.00
C GLY A 365 13.13 -14.58 11.52
N LYS A 366 13.04 -13.35 12.02
CA LYS A 366 11.98 -12.38 11.68
C LYS A 366 11.80 -12.10 10.18
N GLY A 367 12.83 -12.35 9.37
CA GLY A 367 12.79 -12.21 7.92
C GLY A 367 12.08 -13.36 7.20
N TYR A 368 11.88 -14.50 7.87
CA TYR A 368 11.22 -15.68 7.31
C TYR A 368 9.70 -15.66 7.40
N PHE A 369 9.12 -14.73 8.16
CA PHE A 369 7.67 -14.58 8.38
C PHE A 369 7.22 -13.13 8.13
N CYS A 370 5.91 -12.86 8.18
CA CYS A 370 5.33 -11.53 8.01
C CYS A 370 5.59 -10.67 9.25
N TYR A 371 5.27 -11.24 10.42
CA TYR A 371 5.36 -10.56 11.71
C TYR A 371 6.26 -11.32 12.67
N GLY A 372 7.43 -10.74 12.92
CA GLY A 372 8.36 -11.27 13.91
C GLY A 372 8.82 -12.69 13.54
N GLY A 373 9.21 -13.45 14.56
CA GLY A 373 9.65 -14.83 14.46
C GLY A 373 9.46 -15.50 15.81
N ILE A 374 9.83 -16.76 15.93
CA ILE A 374 9.53 -17.54 17.13
C ILE A 374 10.46 -17.10 18.27
N ASP A 375 9.87 -16.74 19.41
CA ASP A 375 10.61 -16.29 20.61
C ASP A 375 9.87 -16.78 21.87
N LEU A 376 10.46 -17.73 22.60
CA LEU A 376 9.89 -18.25 23.84
C LEU A 376 9.84 -17.21 24.94
N LYS A 377 10.53 -16.07 24.82
CA LYS A 377 10.35 -14.97 25.78
C LYS A 377 8.91 -14.51 25.83
N TRP A 378 8.15 -14.63 24.73
CA TRP A 378 6.74 -14.25 24.71
C TRP A 378 5.93 -15.05 25.75
N LEU A 379 6.27 -16.33 25.94
CA LEU A 379 5.63 -17.18 26.92
C LEU A 379 5.92 -16.73 28.36
N ILE A 380 7.13 -16.26 28.66
CA ILE A 380 7.57 -15.96 30.04
C ILE A 380 7.50 -14.47 30.40
N ASP A 381 7.51 -13.56 29.44
CA ASP A 381 7.40 -12.11 29.66
C ASP A 381 5.99 -11.74 30.17
N LYS A 382 4.97 -12.53 29.80
CA LYS A 382 3.60 -12.40 30.28
C LYS A 382 3.28 -13.55 31.24
N LYS A 383 3.15 -13.22 32.52
CA LYS A 383 2.83 -14.21 33.57
C LYS A 383 1.54 -14.99 33.28
N GLU A 384 0.53 -14.34 32.70
CA GLU A 384 -0.75 -14.97 32.35
C GLU A 384 -0.57 -16.05 31.26
N ASP A 385 0.27 -15.81 30.25
CA ASP A 385 0.49 -16.76 29.15
C ASP A 385 1.18 -18.04 29.66
N LEU A 386 2.17 -17.89 30.55
CA LEU A 386 2.80 -19.04 31.20
C LEU A 386 1.82 -19.80 32.12
N GLU A 387 0.97 -19.08 32.85
CA GLU A 387 -0.07 -19.71 33.68
C GLU A 387 -1.10 -20.45 32.82
N ASN A 388 -1.48 -19.90 31.67
CA ASN A 388 -2.38 -20.54 30.72
C ASN A 388 -1.75 -21.79 30.11
N ALA A 389 -0.51 -21.73 29.63
CA ALA A 389 0.17 -22.89 29.04
C ALA A 389 0.28 -24.11 29.98
N ARG A 390 0.27 -23.90 31.32
CA ARG A 390 0.27 -24.96 32.33
C ARG A 390 -1.08 -25.65 32.52
N LYS A 391 -2.18 -25.00 32.15
CA LYS A 391 -3.53 -25.52 32.32
C LYS A 391 -3.88 -26.52 31.22
N PRO A 392 -4.87 -27.40 31.45
CA PRO A 392 -5.39 -28.27 30.39
C PRO A 392 -6.10 -27.45 29.30
N PHE A 393 -5.84 -27.78 28.04
CA PHE A 393 -6.60 -27.23 26.91
C PHE A 393 -8.07 -27.66 27.01
N PRO A 394 -9.04 -26.71 27.04
CA PRO A 394 -10.41 -27.02 27.41
C PRO A 394 -11.30 -27.46 26.24
N VAL A 395 -10.90 -27.20 25.00
CA VAL A 395 -11.68 -27.58 23.81
C VAL A 395 -11.39 -29.04 23.46
N THR A 396 -12.46 -29.83 23.33
CA THR A 396 -12.43 -31.25 22.94
C THR A 396 -12.98 -31.45 21.52
N GLU A 397 -12.78 -32.65 20.94
CA GLU A 397 -13.24 -32.96 19.57
C GLU A 397 -14.74 -32.76 19.36
N ASP A 398 -15.56 -32.99 20.39
CA ASP A 398 -17.01 -32.76 20.35
C ASP A 398 -17.40 -31.27 20.42
N LYS A 399 -16.44 -30.37 20.66
CA LYS A 399 -16.66 -28.91 20.77
C LYS A 399 -16.25 -28.13 19.52
N VAL A 400 -15.72 -28.82 18.50
CA VAL A 400 -15.36 -28.22 17.21
C VAL A 400 -16.33 -28.65 16.13
N HIS A 401 -17.01 -27.69 15.53
CA HIS A 401 -18.12 -27.95 14.60
C HIS A 401 -17.87 -27.28 13.26
N ASP A 402 -18.51 -27.79 12.20
CA ASP A 402 -18.51 -27.10 10.91
C ASP A 402 -19.35 -25.82 11.05
N ILE A 403 -18.66 -24.69 11.01
CA ILE A 403 -19.26 -23.36 11.15
C ILE A 403 -19.47 -22.68 9.80
N CYS A 404 -19.39 -23.43 8.69
CA CYS A 404 -19.44 -22.90 7.32
C CYS A 404 -18.39 -21.81 7.04
N HIS A 405 -17.25 -21.84 7.74
CA HIS A 405 -16.16 -20.90 7.54
C HIS A 405 -15.62 -21.01 6.10
N TRP A 406 -15.19 -19.90 5.49
CA TRP A 406 -14.68 -19.92 4.11
C TRP A 406 -13.38 -20.73 3.94
N TRP A 407 -12.70 -21.06 5.05
CA TRP A 407 -11.59 -22.02 5.09
C TRP A 407 -12.01 -23.49 5.06
N GLU A 408 -13.30 -23.80 5.15
CA GLU A 408 -13.85 -25.17 5.21
C GLU A 408 -13.23 -25.95 6.39
N LEU A 409 -13.30 -25.37 7.59
CA LEU A 409 -12.75 -25.97 8.80
C LEU A 409 -13.80 -26.13 9.90
N ASN A 410 -13.50 -27.03 10.84
CA ASN A 410 -14.23 -27.12 12.09
C ASN A 410 -13.58 -26.20 13.11
N ALA A 411 -14.39 -25.42 13.82
CA ALA A 411 -13.93 -24.42 14.78
C ALA A 411 -14.69 -24.48 16.10
N TRP A 412 -14.10 -23.88 17.11
CA TRP A 412 -14.80 -23.45 18.31
C TRP A 412 -15.19 -21.98 18.15
N VAL A 413 -16.39 -21.63 18.61
CA VAL A 413 -16.89 -20.24 18.66
C VAL A 413 -17.42 -19.94 20.05
N GLU A 414 -17.47 -18.66 20.41
CA GLU A 414 -17.95 -18.27 21.74
C GLU A 414 -19.47 -18.56 21.87
N PRO A 415 -19.90 -19.37 22.86
CA PRO A 415 -21.30 -19.82 22.96
C PRO A 415 -22.30 -18.69 23.26
N ASP A 416 -21.80 -17.57 23.80
CA ASP A 416 -22.62 -16.42 24.14
C ASP A 416 -22.72 -15.38 23.01
N ASP A 417 -21.98 -15.54 21.89
CA ASP A 417 -22.02 -14.66 20.71
C ASP A 417 -23.42 -14.71 20.04
N GLU A 418 -24.02 -13.54 19.82
CA GLU A 418 -25.35 -13.40 19.23
C GLU A 418 -25.31 -13.60 17.70
N GLU A 419 -24.22 -13.22 17.02
CA GLU A 419 -24.14 -13.31 15.56
C GLU A 419 -24.13 -14.76 15.09
N TRP A 420 -23.38 -15.63 15.77
CA TRP A 420 -23.33 -17.07 15.47
C TRP A 420 -24.68 -17.77 15.66
N LYS A 421 -25.55 -17.24 16.55
CA LYS A 421 -26.94 -17.73 16.71
C LYS A 421 -27.84 -17.30 15.56
N GLU A 422 -27.65 -16.08 15.05
CA GLU A 422 -28.48 -15.51 13.99
C GLU A 422 -28.27 -16.18 12.62
N VAL A 423 -27.03 -16.56 12.29
CA VAL A 423 -26.71 -17.23 11.02
C VAL A 423 -27.13 -18.70 10.97
N GLY A 424 -27.59 -19.28 12.09
CA GLY A 424 -28.19 -20.61 12.09
C GLY A 424 -27.20 -21.72 11.71
N ILE A 425 -25.98 -21.69 12.25
CA ILE A 425 -25.08 -22.86 12.22
C ILE A 425 -25.78 -24.12 12.76
N LEU A 426 -26.80 -23.91 13.61
CA LEU A 426 -27.65 -24.93 14.21
C LEU A 426 -29.11 -24.77 13.81
N ASP A 427 -29.84 -25.88 13.89
CA ASP A 427 -31.30 -25.86 13.93
C ASP A 427 -31.79 -25.15 15.21
N LYS A 428 -33.00 -24.56 15.19
CA LYS A 428 -33.51 -23.62 16.21
C LYS A 428 -33.60 -24.14 17.66
N ASP A 429 -33.30 -25.41 17.91
CA ASP A 429 -33.49 -26.09 19.20
C ASP A 429 -32.17 -26.55 19.88
N ASP A 430 -30.99 -26.37 19.28
CA ASP A 430 -29.71 -26.80 19.88
C ASP A 430 -29.12 -25.75 20.84
N ASP A 431 -28.60 -26.20 21.99
CA ASP A 431 -27.98 -25.33 23.01
C ASP A 431 -26.50 -25.06 22.63
N MET A 432 -26.20 -23.83 22.20
CA MET A 432 -24.82 -23.36 21.96
C MET A 432 -23.88 -23.65 23.14
N LYS A 433 -24.39 -23.63 24.39
CA LYS A 433 -23.60 -23.97 25.58
C LYS A 433 -23.32 -25.47 25.68
N GLU A 434 -24.21 -26.32 25.19
CA GLU A 434 -23.92 -27.75 25.11
C GLU A 434 -22.85 -28.04 24.05
N MET A 435 -22.92 -27.36 22.90
CA MET A 435 -22.02 -27.61 21.76
C MET A 435 -20.65 -26.96 21.88
N PHE A 436 -20.56 -25.75 22.43
CA PHE A 436 -19.32 -24.97 22.52
C PHE A 436 -18.94 -24.61 23.96
N GLY A 437 -19.78 -24.90 24.96
CA GLY A 437 -19.47 -24.57 26.35
C GLY A 437 -18.19 -25.23 26.85
N LEU A 438 -17.37 -24.43 27.54
CA LEU A 438 -16.14 -24.88 28.18
C LEU A 438 -16.40 -25.33 29.63
N PRO A 439 -15.52 -26.14 30.23
CA PRO A 439 -15.58 -26.46 31.65
C PRO A 439 -15.60 -25.20 32.53
N ALA A 440 -16.28 -25.29 33.68
CA ALA A 440 -16.43 -24.15 34.58
C ALA A 440 -15.07 -23.56 35.00
N GLY A 441 -14.86 -22.27 34.72
CA GLY A 441 -13.63 -21.54 35.06
C GLY A 441 -12.49 -21.69 34.05
N ALA A 442 -12.67 -22.46 32.98
CA ALA A 442 -11.70 -22.53 31.88
C ALA A 442 -11.85 -21.33 30.94
N LYS A 443 -10.73 -20.89 30.37
CA LYS A 443 -10.67 -19.90 29.28
C LYS A 443 -10.26 -20.59 27.98
N MET A 444 -10.72 -20.10 26.83
CA MET A 444 -10.43 -20.73 25.52
C MET A 444 -8.92 -20.91 25.23
N ASN A 445 -8.07 -20.03 25.77
CA ASN A 445 -6.62 -20.05 25.60
C ASN A 445 -5.86 -20.74 26.74
N ASP A 446 -6.55 -21.37 27.70
CA ASP A 446 -5.90 -22.28 28.65
C ASP A 446 -5.24 -23.43 27.86
N GLY A 447 -4.03 -23.85 28.23
CA GLY A 447 -3.28 -24.88 27.51
C GLY A 447 -2.64 -24.43 26.19
N CYS A 448 -2.60 -23.13 25.90
CA CYS A 448 -2.02 -22.57 24.68
C CYS A 448 -0.73 -21.78 24.92
N PHE A 449 0.11 -21.69 23.88
CA PHE A 449 1.23 -20.76 23.78
C PHE A 449 1.04 -19.86 22.56
N GLU A 450 0.80 -18.56 22.77
CA GLU A 450 0.81 -17.55 21.70
C GLU A 450 2.26 -17.30 21.24
N PHE A 451 2.60 -17.75 20.04
CA PHE A 451 3.99 -17.75 19.54
C PHE A 451 4.22 -16.84 18.34
N GLY A 452 3.15 -16.22 17.82
CA GLY A 452 3.19 -15.46 16.57
C GLY A 452 1.89 -14.73 16.29
N TYR A 453 1.93 -13.90 15.25
CA TYR A 453 0.74 -13.36 14.61
C TYR A 453 0.77 -13.73 13.14
N ALA A 454 -0.41 -14.00 12.58
CA ALA A 454 -0.55 -14.20 11.16
C ALA A 454 -0.41 -12.90 10.37
N ALA A 455 -0.28 -12.97 9.04
CA ALA A 455 -0.25 -11.80 8.16
C ALA A 455 -1.51 -10.89 8.26
N SER A 456 -2.64 -11.45 8.72
CA SER A 456 -3.87 -10.72 9.06
C SER A 456 -3.86 -10.08 10.46
N GLN A 457 -2.76 -10.25 11.21
CA GLN A 457 -2.56 -9.85 12.61
C GLN A 457 -3.36 -10.69 13.63
N ASP A 458 -3.94 -11.81 13.21
CA ASP A 458 -4.58 -12.75 14.12
C ASP A 458 -3.54 -13.48 14.99
N PRO A 459 -3.71 -13.55 16.32
CA PRO A 459 -2.88 -14.39 17.18
C PRO A 459 -2.80 -15.84 16.71
N LEU A 460 -1.59 -16.40 16.74
CA LEU A 460 -1.32 -17.81 16.46
C LEU A 460 -0.90 -18.53 17.74
N LEU A 461 -1.62 -19.60 18.04
CA LEU A 461 -1.50 -20.34 19.30
C LEU A 461 -1.08 -21.77 19.04
N LEU A 462 -0.04 -22.24 19.73
CA LEU A 462 0.34 -23.64 19.77
C LEU A 462 -0.40 -24.32 20.91
N ILE A 463 -1.11 -25.41 20.63
CA ILE A 463 -1.77 -26.21 21.66
C ILE A 463 -0.72 -27.06 22.39
N MET A 464 -0.56 -26.82 23.70
CA MET A 464 0.54 -27.37 24.49
C MET A 464 0.24 -28.75 25.08
N ASN A 465 -1.04 -29.12 25.20
CA ASN A 465 -1.48 -30.38 25.80
C ASN A 465 -2.91 -30.75 25.34
N GLY A 466 -3.37 -31.95 25.69
CA GLY A 466 -4.70 -32.44 25.35
C GLY A 466 -4.76 -33.16 24.00
N VAL A 467 -5.98 -33.36 23.47
CA VAL A 467 -6.20 -34.15 22.24
C VAL A 467 -5.65 -33.48 20.98
N PHE A 468 -5.52 -32.15 21.00
CA PHE A 468 -4.99 -31.34 19.90
C PHE A 468 -3.51 -30.93 20.09
N GLU A 469 -2.79 -31.53 21.04
CA GLU A 469 -1.38 -31.20 21.33
C GLU A 469 -0.54 -31.12 20.05
N GLY A 470 0.23 -30.04 19.92
CA GLY A 470 1.11 -29.77 18.79
C GLY A 470 0.45 -29.11 17.57
N GLU A 471 -0.86 -28.93 17.55
CA GLU A 471 -1.55 -28.16 16.48
C GLU A 471 -1.35 -26.66 16.65
N VAL A 472 -1.33 -25.97 15.51
CA VAL A 472 -1.38 -24.50 15.49
C VAL A 472 -2.80 -24.06 15.20
N TRP A 473 -3.31 -23.22 16.10
CA TRP A 473 -4.62 -22.61 16.05
C TRP A 473 -4.49 -21.11 15.88
N VAL A 474 -5.57 -20.48 15.42
CA VAL A 474 -5.69 -19.04 15.22
C VAL A 474 -6.89 -18.54 16.02
N ASP A 475 -6.71 -17.37 16.64
CA ASP A 475 -7.76 -16.58 17.26
C ASP A 475 -8.00 -15.36 16.38
N THR A 476 -9.11 -15.29 15.67
CA THR A 476 -9.37 -14.19 14.73
C THR A 476 -9.74 -12.90 15.48
N LEU A 477 -9.17 -11.76 15.09
CA LEU A 477 -9.38 -10.47 15.78
C LEU A 477 -10.83 -9.96 15.78
N GLN A 478 -11.62 -10.36 14.79
CA GLN A 478 -13.04 -9.98 14.68
C GLN A 478 -13.88 -11.23 14.94
N TYR A 479 -14.68 -11.22 16.01
CA TYR A 479 -15.63 -12.28 16.33
C TYR A 479 -16.94 -12.10 15.58
N GLY A 480 -17.67 -13.20 15.37
CA GLY A 480 -18.98 -13.20 14.72
C GLY A 480 -18.98 -13.80 13.31
N ALA A 481 -20.17 -14.22 12.87
CA ALA A 481 -20.31 -15.04 11.66
C ALA A 481 -20.00 -14.29 10.37
N GLU A 482 -20.38 -13.01 10.29
CA GLU A 482 -20.13 -12.18 9.12
C GLU A 482 -18.63 -11.93 8.92
N ALA A 483 -17.89 -11.86 10.02
CA ALA A 483 -16.45 -11.69 10.06
C ALA A 483 -15.66 -13.01 10.07
N GLY A 484 -16.34 -14.17 10.06
CA GLY A 484 -15.74 -15.51 10.20
C GLY A 484 -14.97 -15.73 11.49
N GLY A 485 -15.37 -15.02 12.54
CA GLY A 485 -14.63 -14.91 13.77
C GLY A 485 -14.63 -16.15 14.65
N CYS A 486 -13.53 -16.90 14.70
CA CYS A 486 -13.46 -18.18 15.37
C CYS A 486 -12.12 -18.48 16.04
N PHE A 487 -12.15 -19.47 16.93
CA PHE A 487 -10.95 -20.11 17.46
C PHE A 487 -10.82 -21.51 16.84
N ALA A 488 -9.85 -21.68 15.95
CA ALA A 488 -9.80 -22.85 15.08
C ALA A 488 -8.37 -23.25 14.72
N PRO A 489 -8.13 -24.47 14.19
CA PRO A 489 -6.87 -24.78 13.54
C PRO A 489 -6.52 -23.73 12.48
N ALA A 490 -5.29 -23.25 12.45
CA ALA A 490 -4.85 -22.18 11.56
C ALA A 490 -4.81 -22.59 10.07
N SER A 491 -5.18 -23.83 9.75
CA SER A 491 -5.30 -24.32 8.38
C SER A 491 -6.32 -25.45 8.30
N ALA A 492 -6.96 -25.61 7.14
CA ALA A 492 -7.92 -26.69 6.90
C ALA A 492 -7.31 -28.11 7.07
N LYS A 493 -5.99 -28.23 6.89
CA LYS A 493 -5.24 -29.48 7.08
C LYS A 493 -4.90 -29.79 8.54
N LYS A 494 -5.24 -28.88 9.48
CA LYS A 494 -4.92 -29.02 10.92
C LYS A 494 -3.44 -29.34 11.15
N LEU A 495 -2.58 -28.56 10.50
CA LEU A 495 -1.14 -28.80 10.52
C LEU A 495 -0.59 -28.76 11.94
N LYS A 496 0.31 -29.71 12.24
CA LYS A 496 1.16 -29.65 13.44
C LYS A 496 2.25 -28.59 13.26
N PHE A 497 2.85 -28.19 14.37
CA PHE A 497 3.76 -27.05 14.45
C PHE A 497 4.83 -26.99 13.35
N LEU A 498 5.63 -28.03 13.11
CA LEU A 498 6.70 -28.00 12.10
C LEU A 498 6.15 -27.86 10.68
N GLU A 499 5.07 -28.58 10.37
CA GLU A 499 4.43 -28.47 9.05
C GLU A 499 3.83 -27.08 8.84
N PHE A 500 3.26 -26.50 9.89
CA PHE A 500 2.75 -25.13 9.90
C PHE A 500 3.86 -24.10 9.68
N ILE A 501 5.02 -24.26 10.33
CA ILE A 501 6.17 -23.40 10.10
C ILE A 501 6.68 -23.53 8.66
N ALA A 502 6.79 -24.76 8.14
CA ALA A 502 7.13 -24.96 6.74
C ALA A 502 6.15 -24.22 5.82
N ALA A 503 4.84 -24.34 6.06
CA ALA A 503 3.80 -23.67 5.28
C ALA A 503 3.89 -22.13 5.38
N SER A 504 4.17 -21.59 6.57
CA SER A 504 4.30 -20.15 6.78
C SER A 504 5.51 -19.56 6.05
N VAL A 505 6.67 -20.23 6.06
CA VAL A 505 7.84 -19.79 5.29
C VAL A 505 7.54 -19.78 3.78
N LEU A 506 6.80 -20.79 3.28
CA LEU A 506 6.35 -20.83 1.89
C LEU A 506 5.36 -19.70 1.58
N ALA A 507 4.43 -19.42 2.48
CA ALA A 507 3.48 -18.32 2.32
C ALA A 507 4.22 -16.98 2.19
N ASN A 508 5.24 -16.73 3.02
CA ASN A 508 6.07 -15.53 2.93
C ASN A 508 6.92 -15.46 1.65
N GLU A 509 7.45 -16.60 1.19
CA GLU A 509 8.17 -16.70 -0.08
C GLU A 509 7.27 -16.29 -1.26
N LEU A 510 5.99 -16.67 -1.20
CA LEU A 510 4.97 -16.43 -2.22
C LEU A 510 4.12 -15.18 -1.94
N ASP A 511 4.59 -14.30 -1.06
CA ASP A 511 3.99 -13.02 -0.67
C ASP A 511 2.49 -13.14 -0.25
N TYR A 512 2.10 -14.24 0.40
CA TYR A 512 0.78 -14.56 0.97
C TYR A 512 -0.42 -14.58 0.00
N THR A 513 -0.26 -14.08 -1.23
CA THR A 513 -1.33 -13.92 -2.22
C THR A 513 -1.62 -15.19 -3.01
N ASN A 514 -0.66 -16.11 -3.14
CA ASN A 514 -0.75 -17.25 -4.06
C ASN A 514 -0.21 -18.59 -3.51
N GLY A 515 0.04 -18.72 -2.19
CA GLY A 515 1.16 -19.57 -1.75
C GLY A 515 0.95 -20.91 -1.04
N ALA A 516 0.05 -21.01 -0.07
CA ALA A 516 0.07 -22.17 0.87
C ALA A 516 -1.29 -22.86 1.06
N GLY A 517 -2.30 -22.48 0.28
CA GLY A 517 -3.69 -22.91 0.47
C GLY A 517 -4.44 -22.04 1.48
N LYS A 518 -5.66 -22.47 1.86
CA LYS A 518 -6.51 -21.78 2.83
C LYS A 518 -5.95 -21.96 4.26
N GLY A 519 -5.57 -20.87 4.90
CA GLY A 519 -5.06 -20.85 6.28
C GLY A 519 -4.55 -19.47 6.68
N SER A 520 -4.23 -19.34 7.97
CA SER A 520 -3.66 -18.17 8.61
C SER A 520 -2.17 -18.42 8.89
N TRP A 521 -1.29 -17.74 8.19
CA TRP A 521 0.15 -18.01 8.18
C TRP A 521 0.93 -16.89 8.87
N MET A 522 1.97 -17.24 9.64
CA MET A 522 2.92 -16.27 10.21
C MET A 522 3.60 -15.46 9.12
#